data_AF-A0A2V6C9S9-F1
#
_entry.id   AF-A0A2V6C9S9-F1
#
_cell.length_a   1.000
_cell.length_b   1.000
_cell.length_c   1.000
_cell.angle_alpha   90.00
_cell.angle_beta   90.00
_cell.angle_gamma   90.00
#
_symmetry.space_group_name_H-M   'P 1'
#
loop_
_entity.id
_entity.type
_entity.pdbx_description
1 polymer ?
#
loop_
_entity_poly.entity_id
_entity_poly.type
_entity_poly.pdbx_seq_one_letter_code
_entity_poly.pdbx_strand_id
1 'polypeptide(L)' 'MPGKRKTADQDLRAEILRLIQEPKYRPLDKIEIADALGYGAARRNEVRRALRDLEEAGEIARIRKNRYVLPDA' A
#
# COMPACT_ATOMS: atom_id res chain seq x y z
N MET A 1 15.80 -11.08 -16.96
CA MET A 1 14.68 -10.39 -16.30
C MET A 1 13.40 -11.12 -16.69
N PRO A 2 12.40 -11.41 -15.84
CA PRO A 2 12.28 -11.23 -14.40
C PRO A 2 12.06 -12.58 -13.67
N GLY A 3 12.86 -12.83 -12.62
CA GLY A 3 12.55 -13.84 -11.63
C GLY A 3 12.00 -13.15 -10.40
N LYS A 4 10.78 -13.50 -10.00
CA LYS A 4 10.35 -13.58 -8.59
C LYS A 4 8.90 -14.06 -8.56
N ARG A 5 8.75 -15.36 -8.34
CA ARG A 5 7.65 -15.86 -7.50
C ARG A 5 8.02 -15.47 -6.08
N LYS A 6 7.47 -14.38 -5.57
CA LYS A 6 7.48 -14.12 -4.13
C LYS A 6 6.03 -14.18 -3.65
N THR A 7 5.90 -14.61 -2.41
CA THR A 7 4.66 -14.85 -1.69
C THR A 7 3.71 -13.67 -1.87
N ALA A 8 2.43 -13.92 -2.13
CA ALA A 8 1.43 -12.90 -2.48
C ALA A 8 1.42 -11.68 -1.53
N ASP A 9 1.74 -11.86 -0.25
CA ASP A 9 1.89 -10.77 0.74
C ASP A 9 3.09 -9.84 0.51
N GLN A 10 4.25 -10.36 0.08
CA GLN A 10 5.42 -9.51 -0.22
C GLN A 10 5.18 -8.69 -1.49
N ASP A 11 4.50 -9.27 -2.47
CA ASP A 11 4.14 -8.59 -3.70
C ASP A 11 3.11 -7.48 -3.43
N LEU A 12 2.15 -7.73 -2.52
CA LEU A 12 1.16 -6.73 -2.11
C LEU A 12 1.79 -5.48 -1.46
N ARG A 13 2.73 -5.67 -0.53
CA ARG A 13 3.45 -4.56 0.10
C ARG A 13 4.24 -3.73 -0.92
N ALA A 14 4.90 -4.40 -1.87
CA ALA A 14 5.66 -3.73 -2.92
C ALA A 14 4.76 -2.97 -3.91
N GLU A 15 3.59 -3.51 -4.24
CA GLU A 15 2.58 -2.82 -5.07
C GLU A 15 2.03 -1.57 -4.38
N ILE A 16 1.69 -1.67 -3.09
CA ILE A 16 1.25 -0.52 -2.30
C ILE A 16 2.33 0.57 -2.28
N LEU A 17 3.59 0.20 -2.01
CA LEU A 17 4.70 1.16 -2.02
C LEU A 17 4.89 1.81 -3.39
N ARG A 18 4.81 1.03 -4.49
CA ARG A 18 4.89 1.58 -5.84
C ARG A 18 3.77 2.57 -6.13
N LEU A 19 2.54 2.24 -5.73
CA LEU A 19 1.39 3.13 -5.89
C LEU A 19 1.62 4.45 -5.15
N ILE A 20 2.08 4.40 -3.90
CA ILE A 20 2.32 5.59 -3.07
C ILE A 20 3.54 6.39 -3.58
N GLN A 21 4.54 5.72 -4.17
CA GLN A 21 5.71 6.35 -4.80
C GLN A 21 5.42 7.01 -6.14
N GLU A 22 4.24 6.82 -6.74
CA GLU A 22 3.95 7.48 -8.01
C GLU A 22 3.93 9.01 -7.85
N PRO A 23 4.53 9.77 -8.77
CA PRO A 23 4.54 11.25 -8.69
C PRO A 23 3.15 11.88 -8.84
N LYS A 24 2.17 11.11 -9.34
CA LYS A 24 0.76 11.51 -9.42
C LYS A 24 -0.08 10.96 -8.28
N TYR A 25 0.54 10.25 -7.34
CA TYR A 25 -0.15 9.68 -6.22
C TYR A 25 -0.74 10.79 -5.36
N ARG A 26 -2.01 10.62 -5.04
CA ARG A 26 -2.72 11.47 -4.09
C ARG A 26 -2.84 10.68 -2.79
N PRO A 27 -2.81 11.34 -1.62
CA PRO A 27 -3.00 10.63 -0.36
C PRO A 27 -4.37 9.92 -0.34
N LEU A 28 -4.37 8.59 -0.51
CA LEU A 28 -5.55 7.73 -0.57
C LEU A 28 -5.82 7.09 0.80
N ASP A 29 -7.10 6.80 1.09
CA ASP A 29 -7.49 5.96 2.24
C ASP A 29 -7.32 4.46 1.89
N LYS A 30 -7.34 3.60 2.90
CA LYS A 30 -7.26 2.12 2.76
C LYS A 30 -8.26 1.51 1.78
N ILE A 31 -9.42 2.15 1.58
CA ILE A 31 -10.44 1.70 0.62
C ILE A 31 -9.99 2.07 -0.80
N GLU A 32 -9.62 3.32 -1.01
CA GLU A 32 -9.15 3.82 -2.30
C GLU A 32 -7.87 3.11 -2.75
N ILE A 33 -6.96 2.78 -1.83
CA ILE A 33 -5.76 1.97 -2.13
C ILE A 33 -6.17 0.56 -2.59
N ALA A 34 -7.10 -0.09 -1.88
CA ALA A 34 -7.58 -1.40 -2.30
C ALA A 34 -8.27 -1.34 -3.68
N ASP A 35 -9.09 -0.32 -3.92
CA ASP A 35 -9.77 -0.14 -5.20
C ASP A 35 -8.79 0.21 -6.34
N ALA A 36 -7.77 1.04 -6.07
CA ALA A 36 -6.71 1.39 -7.03
C ALA A 36 -5.85 0.18 -7.43
N LEU A 37 -5.67 -0.76 -6.50
CA LEU A 37 -5.00 -2.04 -6.75
C LEU A 37 -5.93 -3.09 -7.37
N GLY A 38 -7.22 -2.79 -7.54
CA GLY A 38 -8.22 -3.73 -8.08
C GLY A 38 -8.60 -4.85 -7.11
N TYR A 39 -8.32 -4.68 -5.81
CA TYR A 39 -8.61 -5.68 -4.80
C TYR A 39 -10.04 -5.59 -4.28
N GLY A 40 -10.82 -6.65 -4.54
CA GLY A 40 -12.16 -6.82 -4.02
C GLY A 40 -12.22 -6.99 -2.49
N ALA A 41 -13.44 -7.06 -1.95
CA ALA A 41 -13.70 -7.09 -0.50
C ALA A 41 -12.92 -8.15 0.29
N ALA A 42 -12.66 -9.32 -0.30
CA ALA A 42 -11.89 -10.39 0.33
C ALA A 42 -10.42 -10.00 0.59
N ARG A 43 -9.78 -9.31 -0.36
CA ARG A 43 -8.37 -8.88 -0.27
C ARG A 43 -8.17 -7.54 0.44
N ARG A 44 -9.25 -6.79 0.73
CA ARG A 44 -9.16 -5.57 1.55
C ARG A 44 -8.56 -5.82 2.94
N ASN A 45 -8.78 -6.99 3.53
CA ASN A 45 -8.17 -7.34 4.81
C ASN A 45 -6.66 -7.56 4.70
N GLU A 46 -6.20 -8.16 3.60
CA GLU A 46 -4.77 -8.31 3.28
C GLU A 46 -4.13 -6.93 3.07
N VAL A 47 -4.76 -6.06 2.28
CA VAL A 47 -4.30 -4.67 2.06
C VAL A 47 -4.18 -3.92 3.38
N ARG A 48 -5.16 -4.05 4.29
CA ARG A 48 -5.11 -3.40 5.61
C ARG A 48 -3.96 -3.92 6.48
N ARG A 49 -3.70 -5.23 6.47
CA ARG A 49 -2.55 -5.82 7.18
C ARG A 49 -1.24 -5.27 6.59
N ALA A 50 -1.09 -5.34 5.28
CA ALA A 50 0.10 -4.83 4.59
C ALA A 50 0.34 -3.33 4.85
N LEU A 51 -0.71 -2.50 4.80
CA LEU A 51 -0.62 -1.07 5.14
C LEU A 51 -0.15 -0.86 6.59
N ARG A 52 -0.70 -1.61 7.53
CA ARG A 52 -0.30 -1.52 8.94
C ARG A 52 1.16 -1.95 9.14
N ASP A 53 1.58 -3.02 8.49
CA ASP A 53 2.96 -3.50 8.57
C ASP A 53 3.95 -2.49 7.97
N LEU A 54 3.56 -1.81 6.89
CA LEU A 54 4.34 -0.73 6.27
C LEU A 54 4.37 0.54 7.14
N GLU A 55 3.26 0.84 7.82
CA GLU A 55 3.15 1.95 8.77
C GLU A 55 4.04 1.69 10.00
N GLU A 56 4.02 0.48 10.55
CA GLU A 56 4.88 0.07 11.66
C GLU A 56 6.37 0.00 11.26
N ALA A 57 6.67 -0.33 10.01
CA ALA A 57 8.03 -0.28 9.46
C ALA A 57 8.53 1.15 9.19
N GLY A 58 7.65 2.15 9.20
CA GLY A 58 7.98 3.54 8.85
C GLY A 58 8.20 3.76 7.36
N GLU A 59 7.75 2.84 6.50
CA GLU A 59 7.84 2.94 5.03
C GLU A 59 6.74 3.84 4.46
N ILE A 60 5.60 3.92 5.15
CA ILE A 60 4.47 4.81 4.84
C ILE A 60 4.08 5.58 6.09
N ALA A 61 3.58 6.80 5.90
CA ALA A 61 3.04 7.63 6.96
C ALA A 61 1.53 7.80 6.79
N ARG A 62 0.80 7.73 7.90
CA ARG A 62 -0.63 8.04 7.94
C ARG A 62 -0.85 9.47 8.39
N ILE A 63 -1.42 10.29 7.52
CA ILE A 63 -1.78 11.69 7.80
C ILE A 63 -3.25 11.81 8.21
N ARG A 64 -3.66 13.04 8.58
CA ARG A 64 -5.05 13.36 8.95
C ARG A 64 -6.03 12.85 7.89
N LYS A 65 -7.20 12.40 8.38
CA LYS A 65 -8.27 11.75 7.59
C LYS A 65 -7.94 10.34 7.08
N ASN A 66 -7.02 9.62 7.72
CA ASN A 66 -6.67 8.23 7.38
C ASN A 66 -6.05 8.06 5.99
N ARG A 67 -5.34 9.09 5.52
CA ARG A 67 -4.70 9.03 4.20
C ARG A 67 -3.26 8.58 4.35
N TYR A 68 -2.82 7.70 3.47
CA TYR A 68 -1.46 7.16 3.47
C TYR A 68 -0.62 7.94 2.46
N VAL A 69 0.57 8.34 2.89
CA VAL A 69 1.58 9.06 2.10
C VAL A 69 2.93 8.42 2.32
N LEU A 70 3.90 8.75 1.47
CA LEU A 70 5.29 8.52 1.81
C LEU A 70 5.69 9.43 2.97
N PRO A 71 6.46 8.94 3.95
CA PRO A 71 7.12 9.81 4.90
C PRO A 71 8.06 10.73 4.11
N ASP A 72 7.87 12.04 4.23
CA ASP A 72 8.93 12.99 3.87
C ASP A 72 10.10 12.70 4.83
N ALA A 73 11.24 12.33 4.26
CA ALA A 73 12.48 12.11 5.01
C ALA A 73 13.07 13.43 5.51
#